data_AF-A0A2V4C3Y8-F1
#
_entry.id   AF-A0A2V4C3Y8-F1
#
_cell.length_a   1.000
_cell.length_b   1.000
_cell.length_c   1.000
_cell.angle_alpha   90.00
_cell.angle_beta   90.00
_cell.angle_gamma   90.00
#
_symmetry.space_group_name_H-M   'P 1'
#
loop_
_entity.id
_entity.type
_entity.pdbx_description
1 polymer ?
#
loop_
_entity_poly.entity_id
_entity_poly.type
_entity_poly.pdbx_seq_one_letter_code
_entity_poly.pdbx_strand_id
1 'polypeptide(L)'
;MKKMKKYIYSMLVLLLVAANVHGQSPNWSVNENNFQYTMTFVGFLNVDGTTLTSVNDKVAAFAGNECRGVANLTYVASQNKYFAYLTVFSNQNNEPISFKIYNSAKNEIKNIDKTKNFTTNENYGNLFQAYSFASPALSTEAGLFNVGFKNVQSIDMAIDGNAVTVYLWPGQDLTALNTVFQVSPGAEIYIGTVKQESGTNAINYTNPVQFQVLSADQSVLKQWTVTVKKGSGNVVYYKKDAVCYEGGAIKLLYSQEGEAVRLITGTLTLSTQTITNGQVVFNNLNEGTYKVIVGGDVKEIVINLKK
;
A
#
# COMPACT_ATOMS: atom_id res chain seq x y z
N MET A 1 49.70 -23.73 -75.05
CA MET A 1 49.27 -24.49 -73.85
C MET A 1 49.43 -23.60 -72.62
N LYS A 2 48.39 -23.57 -71.78
CA LYS A 2 48.00 -22.48 -70.86
C LYS A 2 48.92 -22.38 -69.62
N LYS A 3 49.39 -21.18 -69.28
CA LYS A 3 50.06 -20.84 -68.00
C LYS A 3 49.06 -21.03 -66.84
N MET A 4 49.35 -21.94 -65.90
CA MET A 4 48.65 -22.02 -64.61
C MET A 4 49.29 -21.07 -63.60
N LYS A 5 48.58 -20.00 -63.24
CA LYS A 5 48.87 -19.18 -62.05
C LYS A 5 48.28 -19.88 -60.83
N LYS A 6 49.11 -20.19 -59.82
CA LYS A 6 48.65 -20.54 -58.46
C LYS A 6 48.36 -19.24 -57.73
N TYR A 7 47.09 -18.96 -57.46
CA TYR A 7 46.69 -17.94 -56.49
C TYR A 7 46.47 -18.62 -55.14
N ILE A 8 47.34 -18.32 -54.19
CA ILE A 8 47.18 -18.69 -52.78
C ILE A 8 46.22 -17.68 -52.18
N TYR A 9 44.97 -18.08 -51.93
CA TYR A 9 44.05 -17.32 -51.10
C TYR A 9 44.38 -17.61 -49.63
N SER A 10 45.11 -16.71 -48.99
CA SER A 10 45.25 -16.68 -47.54
C SER A 10 43.96 -16.08 -46.97
N MET A 11 43.04 -16.94 -46.56
CA MET A 11 41.82 -16.55 -45.84
C MET A 11 42.19 -16.37 -44.36
N LEU A 12 42.52 -15.13 -43.98
CA LEU A 12 42.69 -14.73 -42.59
C LEU A 12 41.30 -14.71 -41.93
N VAL A 13 40.95 -15.78 -41.23
CA VAL A 13 39.75 -15.85 -40.40
C VAL A 13 40.01 -15.04 -39.13
N LEU A 14 39.45 -13.83 -39.08
CA LEU A 14 39.44 -13.01 -37.87
C LEU A 14 38.42 -13.61 -36.89
N LEU A 15 38.91 -14.38 -35.93
CA LEU A 15 38.10 -14.92 -34.83
C LEU A 15 37.76 -13.76 -33.87
N LEU A 16 36.65 -13.08 -34.11
CA LEU A 16 36.04 -12.16 -33.14
C LEU A 16 35.49 -12.99 -31.98
N VAL A 17 36.35 -13.27 -31.00
CA VAL A 17 35.91 -13.74 -29.69
C VAL A 17 35.18 -12.57 -29.03
N ALA A 18 33.86 -12.58 -29.10
CA ALA A 18 33.02 -11.76 -28.24
C ALA A 18 33.21 -12.27 -26.81
N ALA A 19 34.27 -11.81 -26.14
CA ALA A 19 34.38 -11.94 -24.70
C ALA A 19 33.24 -11.10 -24.12
N ASN A 20 32.21 -11.78 -23.60
CA ASN A 20 31.27 -11.14 -22.71
C ASN A 20 32.10 -10.69 -21.49
N VAL A 21 32.52 -9.42 -21.49
CA VAL A 21 33.11 -8.78 -20.32
C VAL A 21 31.96 -8.61 -19.34
N HIS A 22 31.70 -9.67 -18.58
CA HIS A 22 30.92 -9.55 -17.37
C HIS A 22 31.72 -8.60 -16.47
N GLY A 23 31.13 -7.45 -16.10
CA GLY A 23 31.65 -6.60 -15.02
C GLY A 23 32.05 -7.44 -13.81
N GLN A 24 33.09 -7.04 -13.09
CA GLN A 24 33.40 -7.71 -11.83
C GLN A 24 32.52 -7.10 -10.74
N SER A 25 32.24 -7.88 -9.67
CA SER A 25 31.61 -7.33 -8.48
C SER A 25 32.37 -6.08 -8.04
N PRO A 26 31.69 -4.96 -7.71
CA PRO A 26 32.37 -3.73 -7.38
C PRO A 26 33.28 -3.91 -6.17
N ASN A 27 34.49 -3.36 -6.28
CA ASN A 27 35.48 -3.36 -5.20
C ASN A 27 35.23 -2.21 -4.21
N TRP A 28 33.98 -2.03 -3.78
CA TRP A 28 33.62 -1.05 -2.76
C TRP A 28 34.20 -1.47 -1.41
N SER A 29 34.92 -0.56 -0.76
CA SER A 29 35.52 -0.78 0.54
C SER A 29 35.57 0.55 1.30
N VAL A 30 35.53 0.47 2.63
CA VAL A 30 35.65 1.61 3.54
C VAL A 30 36.77 1.31 4.54
N ASN A 31 37.64 2.30 4.78
CA ASN A 31 38.60 2.23 5.89
C ASN A 31 37.99 2.91 7.10
N GLU A 32 37.38 2.11 7.98
CA GLU A 32 36.60 2.57 9.12
C GLU A 32 37.41 3.45 10.09
N ASN A 33 38.72 3.21 10.21
CA ASN A 33 39.63 3.95 11.10
C ASN A 33 39.77 5.44 10.74
N ASN A 34 39.34 5.84 9.55
CA ASN A 34 39.38 7.23 9.11
C ASN A 34 38.20 8.05 9.65
N PHE A 35 37.24 7.44 10.33
CA PHE A 35 35.98 8.08 10.72
C PHE A 35 35.67 7.89 12.20
N GLN A 36 35.11 8.92 12.81
CA GLN A 36 34.76 8.93 14.24
C GLN A 36 33.25 8.73 14.49
N TYR A 37 32.40 8.90 13.48
CA TYR A 37 30.94 8.80 13.61
C TYR A 37 30.35 7.74 12.68
N THR A 38 29.22 7.18 13.10
CA THR A 38 28.45 6.22 12.30
C THR A 38 26.98 6.60 12.23
N MET A 39 26.29 6.13 11.20
CA MET A 39 24.84 5.94 11.17
C MET A 39 24.53 4.57 10.57
N THR A 40 23.39 3.98 10.90
CA THR A 40 23.06 2.61 10.51
C THR A 40 21.73 2.52 9.78
N PHE A 41 21.60 1.51 8.91
CA PHE A 41 20.39 1.22 8.16
C PHE A 41 20.06 -0.27 8.27
N VAL A 42 18.77 -0.56 8.42
CA VAL A 42 18.18 -1.88 8.14
C VAL A 42 17.28 -1.69 6.94
N GLY A 43 17.71 -2.16 5.77
CA GLY A 43 17.03 -1.87 4.50
C GLY A 43 16.83 -3.07 3.61
N PHE A 44 16.02 -2.90 2.57
CA PHE A 44 15.88 -3.86 1.49
C PHE A 44 16.29 -3.23 0.16
N LEU A 45 16.64 -4.06 -0.81
CA LEU A 45 17.09 -3.63 -2.13
C LEU A 45 16.02 -3.91 -3.18
N ASN A 46 15.70 -2.91 -4.01
CA ASN A 46 14.78 -3.07 -5.14
C ASN A 46 15.36 -2.41 -6.40
N VAL A 47 15.36 -3.14 -7.51
CA VAL A 47 15.80 -2.63 -8.81
C VAL A 47 14.72 -2.94 -9.83
N ASP A 48 14.24 -1.89 -10.52
CA ASP A 48 13.21 -1.99 -11.56
C ASP A 48 11.95 -2.75 -11.10
N GLY A 49 11.52 -2.52 -9.85
CA GLY A 49 10.35 -3.17 -9.24
C GLY A 49 10.61 -4.57 -8.68
N THR A 50 11.80 -5.14 -8.88
CA THR A 50 12.15 -6.48 -8.37
C THR A 50 12.99 -6.36 -7.09
N THR A 51 12.48 -6.94 -6.00
CA THR A 51 13.24 -7.05 -4.74
C THR A 51 14.37 -8.04 -4.89
N LEU A 52 15.58 -7.59 -4.57
CA LEU A 52 16.80 -8.40 -4.63
C LEU A 52 16.89 -9.32 -3.41
N THR A 53 17.35 -10.54 -3.62
CA THR A 53 17.31 -11.63 -2.63
C THR A 53 18.57 -12.50 -2.62
N SER A 54 19.62 -12.13 -3.38
CA SER A 54 20.88 -12.88 -3.38
C SER A 54 21.83 -12.33 -2.32
N VAL A 55 22.51 -13.23 -1.60
CA VAL A 55 23.59 -12.85 -0.67
C VAL A 55 24.76 -12.13 -1.36
N ASN A 56 24.86 -12.23 -2.68
CA ASN A 56 25.87 -11.54 -3.49
C ASN A 56 25.44 -10.13 -3.92
N ASP A 57 24.17 -9.75 -3.72
CA ASP A 57 23.71 -8.38 -3.94
C ASP A 57 24.26 -7.47 -2.84
N LYS A 58 24.57 -6.21 -3.21
CA LYS A 58 25.19 -5.25 -2.31
C LYS A 58 24.54 -3.88 -2.39
N VAL A 59 24.63 -3.14 -1.30
CA VAL A 59 24.40 -1.70 -1.25
C VAL A 59 25.66 -1.01 -0.74
N ALA A 60 25.99 0.14 -1.31
CA ALA A 60 27.06 0.99 -0.81
C ALA A 60 26.61 2.44 -0.68
N ALA A 61 27.10 3.10 0.36
CA ALA A 61 26.95 4.52 0.63
C ALA A 61 28.19 5.29 0.18
N PHE A 62 28.00 6.51 -0.32
CA PHE A 62 29.08 7.37 -0.81
C PHE A 62 28.89 8.82 -0.37
N ALA A 63 29.98 9.44 0.08
CA ALA A 63 30.10 10.89 0.17
C ALA A 63 30.90 11.36 -1.05
N GLY A 64 30.21 11.96 -2.03
CA GLY A 64 30.79 12.21 -3.35
C GLY A 64 31.23 10.90 -4.01
N ASN A 65 32.55 10.73 -4.19
CA ASN A 65 33.14 9.53 -4.81
C ASN A 65 33.72 8.53 -3.79
N GLU A 66 33.77 8.88 -2.51
CA GLU A 66 34.38 8.05 -1.49
C GLU A 66 33.35 7.11 -0.86
N CYS A 67 33.62 5.81 -0.86
CA CYS A 67 32.73 4.83 -0.23
C CYS A 67 32.77 5.00 1.29
N ARG A 68 31.59 5.21 1.88
CA ARG A 68 31.38 5.42 3.31
C ARG A 68 30.77 4.22 4.01
N GLY A 69 30.49 3.14 3.29
CA GLY A 69 29.87 1.95 3.84
C GLY A 69 29.44 1.02 2.71
N VAL A 70 29.51 -0.28 2.97
CA VAL A 70 29.06 -1.32 2.04
C VAL A 70 28.47 -2.48 2.84
N ALA A 71 27.39 -3.08 2.35
CA ALA A 71 26.76 -4.23 2.97
C ALA A 71 26.21 -5.20 1.91
N ASN A 72 26.32 -6.49 2.21
CA ASN A 72 25.64 -7.58 1.50
C ASN A 72 24.25 -7.84 2.11
N LEU A 73 23.41 -8.58 1.38
CA LEU A 73 22.13 -9.04 1.91
C LEU A 73 22.27 -10.23 2.85
N THR A 74 21.56 -10.19 3.98
CA THR A 74 21.44 -11.26 4.97
C THR A 74 20.00 -11.73 5.06
N TYR A 75 19.76 -13.04 4.99
CA TYR A 75 18.42 -13.61 5.15
C TYR A 75 17.98 -13.60 6.61
N VAL A 76 16.77 -13.12 6.88
CA VAL A 76 16.14 -13.10 8.20
C VAL A 76 14.91 -14.01 8.17
N ALA A 77 15.05 -15.21 8.75
CA ALA A 77 14.02 -16.25 8.70
C ALA A 77 12.69 -15.82 9.32
N SER A 78 12.71 -15.03 10.41
CA SER A 78 11.49 -14.54 11.07
C SER A 78 10.63 -13.62 10.20
N GLN A 79 11.22 -13.03 9.15
CA GLN A 79 10.52 -12.18 8.19
C GLN A 79 10.41 -12.82 6.81
N ASN A 80 11.06 -13.97 6.59
CA ASN A 80 11.26 -14.58 5.27
C ASN A 80 11.74 -13.55 4.21
N LYS A 81 12.65 -12.66 4.59
CA LYS A 81 13.14 -11.53 3.77
C LYS A 81 14.64 -11.37 3.92
N TYR A 82 15.27 -10.79 2.90
CA TYR A 82 16.68 -10.39 2.93
C TYR A 82 16.80 -8.91 3.30
N PHE A 83 17.74 -8.59 4.18
CA PHE A 83 18.03 -7.21 4.61
C PHE A 83 19.50 -6.87 4.43
N ALA A 84 19.76 -5.61 4.09
CA ALA A 84 21.07 -4.98 4.19
C ALA A 84 21.19 -4.31 5.56
N TYR A 85 22.20 -4.72 6.33
CA TYR A 85 22.62 -4.06 7.56
C TYR A 85 23.80 -3.14 7.24
N LEU A 86 23.51 -1.92 6.82
CA LEU A 86 24.51 -0.99 6.32
C LEU A 86 24.94 -0.04 7.43
N THR A 87 26.23 -0.03 7.75
CA THR A 87 26.86 1.01 8.56
C THR A 87 27.53 2.02 7.64
N VAL A 88 27.21 3.29 7.82
CA VAL A 88 27.81 4.40 7.08
C VAL A 88 28.65 5.22 8.04
N PHE A 89 29.86 5.56 7.62
CA PHE A 89 30.84 6.30 8.41
C PHE A 89 30.97 7.75 7.94
N SER A 90 31.26 8.67 8.84
CA SER A 90 31.58 10.07 8.51
C SER A 90 32.34 10.74 9.66
N ASN A 91 32.89 11.94 9.38
CA ASN A 91 33.45 12.84 10.38
C ASN A 91 32.60 14.11 10.56
N GLN A 92 31.50 14.26 9.82
CA GLN A 92 30.71 15.49 9.79
C GLN A 92 29.21 15.20 9.74
N ASN A 93 28.44 15.86 10.60
CA ASN A 93 26.98 15.84 10.51
C ASN A 93 26.49 16.62 9.29
N ASN A 94 25.34 16.21 8.75
CA ASN A 94 24.72 16.77 7.55
C ASN A 94 25.54 16.61 6.25
N GLU A 95 26.57 15.75 6.22
CA GLU A 95 27.24 15.37 4.98
C GLU A 95 26.25 14.60 4.08
N PRO A 96 26.07 14.98 2.80
CA PRO A 96 25.14 14.31 1.91
C PRO A 96 25.68 12.94 1.50
N ILE A 97 24.91 11.89 1.79
CA ILE A 97 25.21 10.51 1.43
C ILE A 97 24.31 10.06 0.28
N SER A 98 24.93 9.51 -0.75
CA SER A 98 24.29 8.86 -1.90
C SER A 98 24.45 7.35 -1.83
N PHE A 99 23.63 6.59 -2.54
CA PHE A 99 23.65 5.13 -2.49
C PHE A 99 23.72 4.51 -3.88
N LYS A 100 24.36 3.34 -3.96
CA LYS A 100 24.39 2.49 -5.16
C LYS A 100 24.05 1.05 -4.78
N ILE A 101 23.33 0.37 -5.67
CA ILE A 101 23.00 -1.05 -5.58
C ILE A 101 23.84 -1.81 -6.59
N TYR A 102 24.38 -2.95 -6.19
CA TYR A 102 24.91 -3.95 -7.11
C TYR A 102 23.96 -5.14 -7.18
N ASN A 103 23.42 -5.39 -8.38
CA ASN A 103 22.62 -6.57 -8.69
C ASN A 103 23.55 -7.65 -9.22
N SER A 104 23.75 -8.72 -8.44
CA SER A 104 24.67 -9.80 -8.76
C SER A 104 24.21 -10.68 -9.93
N ALA A 105 22.91 -10.85 -10.10
CA ALA A 105 22.34 -11.68 -11.16
C ALA A 105 22.51 -11.05 -12.55
N LYS A 106 22.34 -9.73 -12.65
CA LYS A 106 22.57 -8.96 -13.89
C LYS A 106 23.99 -8.41 -13.99
N ASN A 107 24.71 -8.42 -12.87
CA ASN A 107 26.03 -7.85 -12.74
C ASN A 107 26.08 -6.37 -13.16
N GLU A 108 25.15 -5.61 -12.58
CA GLU A 108 24.89 -4.20 -12.90
C GLU A 108 24.94 -3.36 -11.62
N ILE A 109 25.43 -2.13 -11.75
CA ILE A 109 25.36 -1.11 -10.68
C ILE A 109 24.27 -0.12 -11.03
N LYS A 110 23.34 0.12 -10.10
CA LYS A 110 22.32 1.17 -10.20
C LYS A 110 22.56 2.24 -9.15
N ASN A 111 22.48 3.51 -9.56
CA ASN A 111 22.43 4.62 -8.63
C ASN A 111 21.02 4.74 -8.02
N ILE A 112 20.94 5.17 -6.77
CA ILE A 112 19.69 5.51 -6.09
C ILE A 112 19.60 7.03 -6.00
N ASP A 113 18.52 7.60 -6.51
CA ASP A 113 18.31 9.06 -6.50
C ASP A 113 18.06 9.61 -5.10
N LYS A 114 17.45 8.80 -4.23
CA LYS A 114 17.20 9.15 -2.82
C LYS A 114 18.52 9.25 -2.06
N THR A 115 18.85 10.46 -1.60
CA THR A 115 20.00 10.73 -0.74
C THR A 115 19.59 10.83 0.73
N LYS A 116 20.58 10.83 1.63
CA LYS A 116 20.38 11.02 3.06
C LYS A 116 21.49 11.88 3.64
N ASN A 117 21.14 12.88 4.44
CA ASN A 117 22.12 13.63 5.20
C ASN A 117 22.60 12.79 6.39
N PHE A 118 23.92 12.69 6.56
CA PHE A 118 24.53 11.95 7.65
C PHE A 118 24.08 12.53 9.00
N THR A 119 23.60 11.68 9.90
CA THR A 119 23.22 12.06 11.27
C THR A 119 23.90 11.12 12.24
N THR A 120 24.75 11.67 13.11
CA THR A 120 25.58 10.89 14.03
C THR A 120 24.73 10.00 14.95
N ASN A 121 25.09 8.72 15.04
CA ASN A 121 24.47 7.66 15.83
C ASN A 121 23.01 7.33 15.48
N GLU A 122 22.51 7.84 14.35
CA GLU A 122 21.13 7.60 13.94
C GLU A 122 20.96 6.20 13.32
N ASN A 123 19.78 5.62 13.51
CA ASN A 123 19.37 4.34 12.92
C ASN A 123 18.15 4.52 12.02
N TYR A 124 18.22 4.00 10.80
CA TYR A 124 17.15 4.08 9.82
C TYR A 124 16.59 2.71 9.45
N GLY A 125 15.30 2.56 9.70
CA GLY A 125 14.56 1.36 9.38
C GLY A 125 14.74 0.24 10.40
N ASN A 126 13.82 -0.72 10.35
CA ASN A 126 13.83 -1.91 11.18
C ASN A 126 13.27 -3.10 10.38
N LEU A 127 13.11 -4.26 11.01
CA LEU A 127 12.63 -5.47 10.32
C LEU A 127 11.19 -5.39 9.82
N PHE A 128 10.38 -4.46 10.34
CA PHE A 128 8.99 -4.24 9.91
C PHE A 128 8.86 -3.06 8.92
N GLN A 129 9.55 -1.96 9.20
CA GLN A 129 9.63 -0.78 8.34
C GLN A 129 11.08 -0.57 7.89
N ALA A 130 11.52 -1.34 6.90
CA ALA A 130 12.90 -1.27 6.44
C ALA A 130 13.15 -0.07 5.53
N TYR A 131 14.38 0.43 5.53
CA TYR A 131 14.77 1.50 4.64
C TYR A 131 14.79 1.02 3.18
N SER A 132 14.04 1.69 2.31
CA SER A 132 14.00 1.38 0.89
C SER A 132 15.22 1.94 0.16
N PHE A 133 16.13 1.03 -0.21
CA PHE A 133 17.17 1.27 -1.20
C PHE A 133 16.63 0.81 -2.55
N ALA A 134 15.97 1.73 -3.26
CA ALA A 134 15.27 1.41 -4.51
C ALA A 134 15.65 2.33 -5.67
N SER A 135 15.78 1.74 -6.86
CA SER A 135 15.94 2.48 -8.11
C SER A 135 15.04 1.84 -9.18
N PRO A 136 13.99 2.54 -9.66
CA PRO A 136 13.51 3.86 -9.19
C PRO A 136 12.95 3.83 -7.77
N ALA A 137 12.70 5.01 -7.19
CA ALA A 137 12.09 5.13 -5.86
C ALA A 137 10.69 4.50 -5.82
N LEU A 138 10.39 3.77 -4.75
CA LEU A 138 9.07 3.17 -4.51
C LEU A 138 8.10 4.20 -3.93
N SER A 139 6.80 3.93 -4.09
CA SER A 139 5.73 4.82 -3.61
C SER A 139 5.68 4.88 -2.08
N THR A 140 5.44 6.08 -1.56
CA THR A 140 5.15 6.37 -0.14
C THR A 140 3.66 6.31 0.19
N GLU A 141 2.81 5.98 -0.80
CA GLU A 141 1.37 5.94 -0.60
C GLU A 141 0.93 4.70 0.20
N ALA A 142 0.06 4.92 1.17
CA ALA A 142 -0.42 3.91 2.12
C ALA A 142 -1.95 3.99 2.33
N GLY A 143 -2.70 4.18 1.24
CA GLY A 143 -4.15 4.30 1.24
C GLY A 143 -4.85 2.95 1.30
N LEU A 144 -6.05 2.94 1.90
CA LEU A 144 -7.04 1.87 1.81
C LEU A 144 -8.26 2.42 1.07
N PHE A 145 -8.50 1.93 -0.13
CA PHE A 145 -9.54 2.44 -1.04
C PHE A 145 -10.82 1.61 -1.02
N ASN A 146 -10.71 0.31 -0.68
CA ASN A 146 -11.86 -0.57 -0.64
C ASN A 146 -11.66 -1.69 0.39
N VAL A 147 -12.74 -2.03 1.09
CA VAL A 147 -12.87 -3.23 1.91
C VAL A 147 -14.14 -3.97 1.51
N GLY A 148 -13.98 -5.16 0.93
CA GLY A 148 -15.06 -6.08 0.58
C GLY A 148 -14.83 -7.45 1.22
N PHE A 149 -15.69 -8.40 0.87
CA PHE A 149 -15.62 -9.76 1.39
C PHE A 149 -15.86 -10.77 0.27
N LYS A 150 -15.09 -11.85 0.24
CA LYS A 150 -15.26 -12.91 -0.75
C LYS A 150 -16.59 -13.61 -0.51
N ASN A 151 -17.39 -13.75 -1.57
CA ASN A 151 -18.71 -14.40 -1.56
C ASN A 151 -19.75 -13.76 -0.62
N VAL A 152 -19.50 -12.55 -0.11
CA VAL A 152 -20.44 -11.80 0.72
C VAL A 152 -20.65 -10.43 0.09
N GLN A 153 -21.89 -10.14 -0.27
CA GLN A 153 -22.24 -8.85 -0.87
C GLN A 153 -22.40 -7.79 0.22
N SER A 154 -21.58 -6.74 0.14
CA SER A 154 -21.78 -5.51 0.93
C SER A 154 -22.94 -4.70 0.38
N ILE A 155 -23.76 -4.14 1.27
CA ILE A 155 -24.86 -3.25 0.87
C ILE A 155 -24.36 -1.83 0.60
N ASP A 156 -23.43 -1.38 1.45
CA ASP A 156 -22.74 -0.10 1.31
C ASP A 156 -21.38 -0.16 2.01
N MET A 157 -20.53 0.80 1.69
CA MET A 157 -19.29 1.09 2.38
C MET A 157 -19.12 2.60 2.49
N ALA A 158 -18.71 3.06 3.66
CA ALA A 158 -18.29 4.43 3.87
C ALA A 158 -16.83 4.45 4.31
N ILE A 159 -16.07 5.39 3.76
CA ILE A 159 -14.73 5.74 4.23
C ILE A 159 -14.78 7.19 4.69
N ASP A 160 -14.40 7.42 5.95
CA ASP A 160 -14.30 8.75 6.55
C ASP A 160 -12.94 8.86 7.27
N GLY A 161 -12.04 9.65 6.71
CA GLY A 161 -10.63 9.68 7.12
C GLY A 161 -10.02 8.27 7.10
N ASN A 162 -9.56 7.81 8.26
CA ASN A 162 -8.97 6.48 8.46
C ASN A 162 -9.96 5.44 9.03
N ALA A 163 -11.26 5.73 9.00
CA ALA A 163 -12.31 4.81 9.43
C ALA A 163 -13.07 4.27 8.22
N VAL A 164 -13.22 2.95 8.13
CA VAL A 164 -14.04 2.27 7.14
C VAL A 164 -15.20 1.61 7.86
N THR A 165 -16.43 1.87 7.40
CA THR A 165 -17.61 1.12 7.85
C THR A 165 -18.19 0.36 6.67
N VAL A 166 -18.27 -0.97 6.79
CA VAL A 166 -18.89 -1.84 5.79
C VAL A 166 -20.25 -2.32 6.31
N TYR A 167 -21.29 -2.16 5.50
CA TYR A 167 -22.67 -2.51 5.84
C TYR A 167 -23.04 -3.82 5.15
N LEU A 168 -23.42 -4.84 5.93
CA LEU A 168 -23.80 -6.17 5.45
C LEU A 168 -25.28 -6.46 5.69
N TRP A 169 -25.84 -7.38 4.90
CA TRP A 169 -27.20 -7.88 5.09
C TRP A 169 -27.38 -8.52 6.48
N PRO A 170 -28.62 -8.50 7.04
CA PRO A 170 -28.93 -9.22 8.26
C PRO A 170 -28.56 -10.72 8.16
N GLY A 171 -28.14 -11.31 9.27
CA GLY A 171 -27.81 -12.74 9.35
C GLY A 171 -26.40 -13.14 8.90
N GLN A 172 -25.58 -12.22 8.37
CA GLN A 172 -24.18 -12.52 8.05
C GLN A 172 -23.38 -12.87 9.32
N ASP A 173 -22.54 -13.90 9.22
CA ASP A 173 -21.59 -14.28 10.25
C ASP A 173 -20.36 -13.36 10.18
N LEU A 174 -20.11 -12.63 11.26
CA LEU A 174 -18.99 -11.69 11.36
C LEU A 174 -17.75 -12.30 12.02
N THR A 175 -17.81 -13.56 12.45
CA THR A 175 -16.73 -14.16 13.24
C THR A 175 -15.52 -14.59 12.40
N ALA A 176 -15.70 -14.80 11.09
CA ALA A 176 -14.64 -15.24 10.19
C ALA A 176 -14.91 -14.86 8.72
N LEU A 177 -14.79 -13.58 8.37
CA LEU A 177 -14.97 -13.11 7.00
C LEU A 177 -13.66 -13.17 6.21
N ASN A 178 -13.73 -13.63 4.95
CA ASN A 178 -12.62 -13.55 3.99
C ASN A 178 -12.56 -12.15 3.36
N THR A 179 -11.84 -11.22 3.98
CA THR A 179 -11.80 -9.82 3.56
C THR A 179 -10.95 -9.60 2.31
N VAL A 180 -11.47 -8.83 1.37
CA VAL A 180 -10.78 -8.39 0.16
C VAL A 180 -10.46 -6.90 0.30
N PHE A 181 -9.19 -6.53 0.11
CA PHE A 181 -8.71 -5.17 0.25
C PHE A 181 -8.26 -4.59 -1.10
N GLN A 182 -8.50 -3.30 -1.31
CA GLN A 182 -7.84 -2.51 -2.34
C GLN A 182 -7.02 -1.42 -1.66
N VAL A 183 -5.69 -1.53 -1.74
CA VAL A 183 -4.75 -0.59 -1.14
C VAL A 183 -3.94 0.14 -2.21
N SER A 184 -3.14 1.13 -1.80
CA SER A 184 -2.15 1.78 -2.68
C SER A 184 -1.27 0.77 -3.42
N PRO A 185 -0.90 1.03 -4.69
CA PRO A 185 -0.04 0.11 -5.45
C PRO A 185 1.27 -0.20 -4.72
N GLY A 186 1.57 -1.49 -4.56
CA GLY A 186 2.76 -1.99 -3.85
C GLY A 186 2.70 -1.88 -2.32
N ALA A 187 1.65 -1.26 -1.75
CA ALA A 187 1.44 -1.24 -0.31
C ALA A 187 0.98 -2.61 0.20
N GLU A 188 1.28 -2.90 1.46
CA GLU A 188 0.92 -4.12 2.14
C GLU A 188 0.02 -3.80 3.35
N ILE A 189 -0.89 -4.72 3.71
CA ILE A 189 -1.84 -4.52 4.82
C ILE A 189 -1.64 -5.58 5.91
N TYR A 190 -1.72 -5.16 7.16
CA TYR A 190 -1.37 -5.93 8.35
C TYR A 190 -2.43 -5.81 9.45
N ILE A 191 -2.53 -6.84 10.30
CA ILE A 191 -3.10 -6.76 11.64
C ILE A 191 -1.96 -7.00 12.62
N GLY A 192 -1.63 -5.98 13.43
CA GLY A 192 -0.35 -5.98 14.14
C GLY A 192 0.80 -6.07 13.14
N THR A 193 1.67 -7.07 13.28
CA THR A 193 2.78 -7.35 12.35
C THR A 193 2.49 -8.49 11.37
N VAL A 194 1.28 -9.06 11.39
CA VAL A 194 0.90 -10.20 10.54
C VAL A 194 0.28 -9.68 9.25
N LYS A 195 0.96 -9.93 8.13
CA LYS A 195 0.47 -9.58 6.79
C LYS A 195 -0.85 -10.28 6.50
N GLN A 196 -1.81 -9.55 5.95
CA GLN A 196 -3.11 -10.08 5.55
C GLN A 196 -3.15 -10.32 4.05
N GLU A 197 -3.43 -11.56 3.66
CA GLU A 197 -3.62 -11.93 2.27
C GLU A 197 -5.08 -11.70 1.86
N SER A 198 -5.27 -10.91 0.80
CA SER A 198 -6.59 -10.49 0.34
C SER A 198 -7.41 -11.69 -0.15
N GLY A 199 -8.62 -11.86 0.39
CA GLY A 199 -9.58 -12.91 0.02
C GLY A 199 -9.28 -14.33 0.54
N THR A 200 -8.20 -14.53 1.30
CA THR A 200 -7.83 -15.84 1.89
C THR A 200 -7.58 -15.78 3.41
N ASN A 201 -7.85 -14.64 4.05
CA ASN A 201 -7.85 -14.46 5.51
C ASN A 201 -9.17 -14.91 6.15
N ALA A 202 -9.25 -14.98 7.49
CA ALA A 202 -10.48 -15.26 8.22
C ALA A 202 -10.56 -14.31 9.43
N ILE A 203 -11.15 -13.13 9.23
CA ILE A 203 -11.08 -12.03 10.19
C ILE A 203 -12.41 -11.89 10.95
N ASN A 204 -12.32 -11.74 12.26
CA ASN A 204 -13.45 -11.51 13.15
C ASN A 204 -13.75 -10.01 13.27
N TYR A 205 -14.95 -9.60 12.84
CA TYR A 205 -15.46 -8.23 12.90
C TYR A 205 -16.61 -8.04 13.89
N THR A 206 -16.77 -8.94 14.86
CA THR A 206 -17.70 -8.72 16.00
C THR A 206 -17.33 -7.46 16.79
N ASN A 207 -16.10 -7.00 16.69
CA ASN A 207 -15.61 -5.71 17.15
C ASN A 207 -14.83 -5.00 16.03
N PRO A 208 -14.63 -3.67 16.09
CA PRO A 208 -13.77 -2.98 15.13
C PRO A 208 -12.36 -3.56 15.08
N VAL A 209 -11.83 -3.71 13.86
CA VAL A 209 -10.49 -4.28 13.61
C VAL A 209 -9.54 -3.17 13.19
N GLN A 210 -8.38 -3.11 13.85
CA GLN A 210 -7.32 -2.17 13.48
C GLN A 210 -6.37 -2.81 12.46
N PHE A 211 -6.31 -2.19 11.29
CA PHE A 211 -5.38 -2.52 10.23
C PHE A 211 -4.25 -1.50 10.16
N GLN A 212 -3.14 -1.91 9.57
CA GLN A 212 -2.03 -1.04 9.23
C GLN A 212 -1.70 -1.22 7.76
N VAL A 213 -1.72 -0.14 6.99
CA VAL A 213 -1.26 -0.14 5.60
C VAL A 213 0.15 0.44 5.56
N LEU A 214 1.10 -0.37 5.13
CA LEU A 214 2.51 -0.03 4.96
C LEU A 214 2.76 0.31 3.48
N SER A 215 3.33 1.49 3.20
CA SER A 215 3.66 1.91 1.83
C SER A 215 4.65 0.97 1.14
N ALA A 216 4.71 1.03 -0.19
CA ALA A 216 5.63 0.20 -0.97
C ALA A 216 7.11 0.40 -0.60
N ASP A 217 7.49 1.63 -0.24
CA ASP A 217 8.83 1.96 0.25
C ASP A 217 9.03 1.70 1.75
N GLN A 218 8.00 1.22 2.44
CA GLN A 218 7.95 0.89 3.86
C GLN A 218 8.20 2.07 4.83
N SER A 219 8.21 3.32 4.34
CA SER A 219 8.46 4.49 5.19
C SER A 219 7.20 5.05 5.84
N VAL A 220 6.02 4.79 5.28
CA VAL A 220 4.74 5.29 5.78
C VAL A 220 3.88 4.12 6.25
N LEU A 221 3.47 4.17 7.52
CA LEU A 221 2.54 3.21 8.12
C LEU A 221 1.28 3.98 8.55
N LYS A 222 0.14 3.72 7.89
CA LYS A 222 -1.16 4.33 8.24
C LYS A 222 -2.05 3.33 8.96
N GLN A 223 -2.57 3.71 10.11
CA GLN A 223 -3.55 2.93 10.85
C GLN A 223 -4.97 3.20 10.32
N TRP A 224 -5.75 2.14 10.17
CA TRP A 224 -7.13 2.15 9.71
C TRP A 224 -8.01 1.36 10.67
N THR A 225 -9.19 1.89 10.98
CA THR A 225 -10.19 1.15 11.77
C THR A 225 -11.31 0.69 10.84
N VAL A 226 -11.49 -0.63 10.72
CA VAL A 226 -12.57 -1.22 9.92
C VAL A 226 -13.65 -1.76 10.85
N THR A 227 -14.87 -1.24 10.70
CA THR A 227 -16.05 -1.69 11.41
C THR A 227 -17.02 -2.34 10.44
N VAL A 228 -17.58 -3.48 10.80
CA VAL A 228 -18.63 -4.13 10.02
C VAL A 228 -19.94 -4.07 10.78
N LYS A 229 -20.95 -3.42 10.19
CA LYS A 229 -22.29 -3.35 10.74
C LYS A 229 -23.21 -4.25 9.92
N LYS A 230 -24.12 -4.96 10.59
CA LYS A 230 -25.20 -5.73 9.96
C LYS A 230 -26.53 -5.07 10.27
N GLY A 231 -27.44 -5.05 9.29
CA GLY A 231 -28.81 -4.55 9.51
C GLY A 231 -29.51 -5.29 10.64
N SER A 232 -30.29 -4.54 11.41
CA SER A 232 -31.17 -5.06 12.45
C SER A 232 -32.46 -5.66 11.86
N GLY A 233 -32.84 -5.25 10.65
CA GLY A 233 -34.11 -5.57 10.01
C GLY A 233 -35.33 -4.87 10.63
N ASN A 234 -35.14 -4.05 11.67
CA ASN A 234 -36.21 -3.47 12.49
C ASN A 234 -36.45 -1.99 12.22
N VAL A 235 -36.07 -1.50 11.04
CA VAL A 235 -36.28 -0.11 10.63
C VAL A 235 -37.58 0.00 9.86
N VAL A 236 -38.45 0.95 10.25
CA VAL A 236 -39.70 1.23 9.55
C VAL A 236 -39.53 2.46 8.69
N TYR A 237 -39.91 2.35 7.42
CA TYR A 237 -39.77 3.41 6.42
C TYR A 237 -41.14 3.89 5.97
N TYR A 238 -41.34 5.20 5.97
CA TYR A 238 -42.49 5.88 5.38
C TYR A 238 -42.03 6.81 4.28
N LYS A 239 -42.82 6.94 3.22
CA LYS A 239 -42.58 7.91 2.15
C LYS A 239 -43.83 8.73 1.85
N LYS A 240 -43.60 9.98 1.45
CA LYS A 240 -44.58 10.87 0.83
C LYS A 240 -44.00 11.27 -0.55
N ASP A 241 -44.73 10.96 -1.61
CA ASP A 241 -44.37 11.37 -2.97
C ASP A 241 -44.48 12.90 -3.11
N ALA A 242 -43.66 13.49 -4.00
CA ALA A 242 -43.67 14.92 -4.29
C ALA A 242 -44.92 15.32 -5.09
N VAL A 243 -45.31 16.59 -5.02
CA VAL A 243 -46.34 17.22 -5.85
C VAL A 243 -45.78 18.48 -6.51
N CYS A 244 -46.51 19.08 -7.45
CA CYS A 244 -46.02 20.21 -8.27
C CYS A 244 -45.47 21.42 -7.50
N TYR A 245 -45.87 21.61 -6.23
CA TYR A 245 -45.47 22.76 -5.40
C TYR A 245 -44.90 22.37 -4.03
N GLU A 246 -44.76 21.07 -3.73
CA GLU A 246 -44.23 20.58 -2.45
C GLU A 246 -43.36 19.34 -2.71
N GLY A 247 -42.13 19.35 -2.19
CA GLY A 247 -41.24 18.20 -2.30
C GLY A 247 -41.75 16.99 -1.51
N GLY A 248 -41.28 15.80 -1.89
CA GLY A 248 -41.54 14.56 -1.17
C GLY A 248 -40.83 14.52 0.17
N ALA A 249 -41.13 13.47 0.95
CA ALA A 249 -40.50 13.24 2.23
C ALA A 249 -40.25 11.75 2.48
N ILE A 250 -39.18 11.46 3.22
CA ILE A 250 -38.87 10.13 3.73
C ILE A 250 -38.77 10.23 5.25
N LYS A 251 -39.53 9.41 5.96
CA LYS A 251 -39.45 9.27 7.41
C LYS A 251 -38.96 7.87 7.77
N LEU A 252 -38.01 7.80 8.70
CA LEU A 252 -37.59 6.57 9.34
C LEU A 252 -38.04 6.55 10.79
N LEU A 253 -38.39 5.34 11.27
CA LEU A 253 -38.44 5.01 12.69
C LEU A 253 -37.36 3.97 12.99
N TYR A 254 -36.56 4.24 14.01
CA TYR A 254 -35.54 3.32 14.51
C TYR A 254 -35.28 3.59 16.00
N SER A 255 -35.25 2.56 16.83
CA SER A 255 -35.18 2.71 18.29
C SER A 255 -33.79 3.03 18.84
N GLN A 256 -32.73 2.98 18.01
CA GLN A 256 -31.37 3.28 18.43
C GLN A 256 -31.10 4.78 18.31
N GLU A 257 -31.26 5.50 19.42
CA GLU A 257 -30.94 6.92 19.53
C GLU A 257 -29.47 7.20 19.21
N GLY A 258 -29.19 8.35 18.60
CA GLY A 258 -27.82 8.75 18.29
C GLY A 258 -27.22 8.09 17.03
N GLU A 259 -27.89 7.11 16.42
CA GLU A 259 -27.40 6.49 15.17
C GLU A 259 -27.56 7.45 13.99
N ALA A 260 -26.52 7.52 13.15
CA ALA A 260 -26.53 8.34 11.95
C ALA A 260 -27.35 7.67 10.84
N VAL A 261 -28.25 8.45 10.24
CA VAL A 261 -29.04 8.12 9.06
C VAL A 261 -28.50 8.89 7.88
N ARG A 262 -27.96 8.19 6.88
CA ARG A 262 -27.46 8.77 5.64
C ARG A 262 -28.52 8.64 4.55
N LEU A 263 -28.84 9.75 3.89
CA LEU A 263 -29.66 9.79 2.69
C LEU A 263 -28.75 10.01 1.47
N ILE A 264 -28.82 9.11 0.49
CA ILE A 264 -27.94 9.08 -0.66
C ILE A 264 -28.76 9.13 -1.95
N THR A 265 -28.31 9.88 -2.96
CA THR A 265 -28.81 9.82 -4.34
C THR A 265 -27.65 9.52 -5.29
N GLY A 266 -27.80 8.51 -6.15
CA GLY A 266 -26.68 7.99 -6.94
C GLY A 266 -25.51 7.58 -6.03
N THR A 267 -24.39 8.30 -6.14
CA THR A 267 -23.19 8.13 -5.29
C THR A 267 -23.01 9.23 -4.24
N LEU A 268 -23.86 10.27 -4.24
CA LEU A 268 -23.72 11.43 -3.37
C LEU A 268 -24.53 11.26 -2.08
N THR A 269 -23.87 11.44 -0.93
CA THR A 269 -24.58 11.61 0.35
C THR A 269 -25.20 13.00 0.38
N LEU A 270 -26.53 13.07 0.27
CA LEU A 270 -27.30 14.32 0.27
C LEU A 270 -27.42 14.92 1.67
N SER A 271 -27.59 14.06 2.67
CA SER A 271 -27.79 14.49 4.05
C SER A 271 -27.43 13.37 5.02
N THR A 272 -26.90 13.75 6.17
CA THR A 272 -26.74 12.89 7.33
C THR A 272 -27.50 13.52 8.48
N GLN A 273 -28.46 12.81 9.05
CA GLN A 273 -29.16 13.19 10.26
C GLN A 273 -28.93 12.14 11.35
N THR A 274 -29.26 12.46 12.59
CA THR A 274 -29.12 11.52 13.71
C THR A 274 -30.50 11.14 14.23
N ILE A 275 -30.72 9.87 14.55
CA ILE A 275 -31.95 9.42 15.22
C ILE A 275 -32.13 10.21 16.51
N THR A 276 -33.26 10.90 16.60
CA THR A 276 -33.69 11.64 17.79
C THR A 276 -35.17 11.34 18.04
N ASN A 277 -35.51 10.92 19.27
CA ASN A 277 -36.86 10.48 19.64
C ASN A 277 -37.38 9.34 18.72
N GLY A 278 -36.49 8.41 18.40
CA GLY A 278 -36.79 7.19 17.64
C GLY A 278 -37.06 7.42 16.15
N GLN A 279 -36.79 8.61 15.60
CA GLN A 279 -37.11 8.92 14.20
C GLN A 279 -36.14 9.90 13.54
N VAL A 280 -36.17 9.92 12.21
CA VAL A 280 -35.57 10.94 11.33
C VAL A 280 -36.54 11.26 10.19
N VAL A 281 -36.56 12.52 9.74
CA VAL A 281 -37.36 12.94 8.59
C VAL A 281 -36.50 13.76 7.62
N PHE A 282 -36.49 13.35 6.35
CA PHE A 282 -35.96 14.10 5.24
C PHE A 282 -37.12 14.70 4.46
N ASN A 283 -37.19 16.02 4.37
CA ASN A 283 -38.25 16.76 3.67
C ASN A 283 -37.70 17.40 2.39
N ASN A 284 -38.60 17.96 1.58
CA ASN A 284 -38.28 18.71 0.36
C ASN A 284 -37.45 17.92 -0.65
N LEU A 285 -37.74 16.62 -0.78
CA LEU A 285 -37.06 15.74 -1.72
C LEU A 285 -37.68 15.85 -3.11
N ASN A 286 -36.85 16.03 -4.14
CA ASN A 286 -37.30 15.97 -5.53
C ASN A 286 -37.66 14.53 -5.93
N GLU A 287 -38.34 14.37 -7.07
CA GLU A 287 -38.54 13.04 -7.64
C GLU A 287 -37.20 12.35 -7.92
N GLY A 288 -37.14 11.05 -7.66
CA GLY A 288 -35.93 10.27 -7.83
C GLY A 288 -35.82 9.10 -6.86
N THR A 289 -34.72 8.37 -7.00
CA THR A 289 -34.39 7.20 -6.18
C THR A 289 -33.40 7.57 -5.09
N TYR A 290 -33.73 7.23 -3.85
CA TYR A 290 -32.92 7.50 -2.67
C TYR A 290 -32.55 6.21 -1.98
N LYS A 291 -31.30 6.10 -1.50
CA LYS A 291 -30.86 5.03 -0.60
C LYS A 291 -30.76 5.61 0.80
N VAL A 292 -31.46 4.99 1.76
CA VAL A 292 -31.38 5.36 3.18
C VAL A 292 -30.61 4.29 3.93
N ILE A 293 -29.61 4.70 4.70
CA ILE A 293 -28.72 3.83 5.47
C ILE A 293 -28.77 4.22 6.93
N VAL A 294 -29.04 3.26 7.82
CA VAL A 294 -29.01 3.46 9.28
C VAL A 294 -28.64 2.16 9.99
N GLY A 295 -27.72 2.20 10.94
CA GLY A 295 -27.50 1.09 11.87
C GLY A 295 -27.23 -0.30 11.26
N GLY A 296 -26.74 -0.38 10.01
CA GLY A 296 -26.64 -1.66 9.28
C GLY A 296 -27.66 -1.84 8.16
N ASP A 297 -28.84 -1.27 8.31
CA ASP A 297 -29.98 -1.41 7.42
C ASP A 297 -29.92 -0.44 6.25
N VAL A 298 -30.26 -0.92 5.06
CA VAL A 298 -30.29 -0.12 3.84
C VAL A 298 -31.60 -0.34 3.11
N LYS A 299 -32.26 0.75 2.71
CA LYS A 299 -33.49 0.71 1.92
C LYS A 299 -33.42 1.67 0.76
N GLU A 300 -33.77 1.19 -0.43
CA GLU A 300 -34.03 2.04 -1.59
C GLU A 300 -35.49 2.50 -1.59
N ILE A 301 -35.71 3.79 -1.77
CA ILE A 301 -37.02 4.44 -1.74
C ILE A 301 -37.13 5.40 -2.93
N VAL A 302 -38.15 5.20 -3.76
CA VAL A 302 -38.45 6.07 -4.90
C VAL A 302 -39.50 7.10 -4.50
N ILE A 303 -39.18 8.38 -4.67
CA ILE A 303 -40.10 9.51 -4.59
C ILE A 303 -40.57 9.81 -6.02
N ASN A 304 -41.87 9.71 -6.26
CA ASN A 304 -42.47 10.07 -7.54
C ASN A 304 -43.00 11.51 -7.51
N LEU A 305 -43.09 12.17 -8.66
CA LEU A 305 -43.90 13.38 -8.81
C LEU A 305 -45.35 13.00 -9.14
N LYS A 306 -46.27 13.27 -8.22
CA LYS A 306 -47.71 13.15 -8.46
C LYS A 306 -48.25 14.46 -9.03
N LYS A 307 -48.89 14.35 -10.18
CA LYS A 307 -49.56 15.45 -10.88
C LYS A 307 -50.98 15.62 -10.36
#